data_AF-M3FHE8-F1
#
_entry.id   AF-M3FHE8-F1
#
_cell.length_a   1.000
_cell.length_b   1.000
_cell.length_c   1.000
_cell.angle_alpha   90.00
_cell.angle_beta   90.00
_cell.angle_gamma   90.00
#
_symmetry.space_group_name_H-M   'P 1'
#
loop_
_entity.id
_entity.type
_entity.pdbx_description
1 polymer ?
#
loop_
_entity_poly.entity_id
_entity_poly.type
_entity_poly.pdbx_seq_one_letter_code
_entity_poly.pdbx_strand_id
1 'polypeptide(L)'
;MRKLFDRIFFEFPSNIKINYYTEIINSLLFIQKFNESSVNLSKIAKMLKKSNERDIINKNIPISNNEFGEYFRLEKRMDKNKIIYSLLTVIGL
;
A
#
# COMPACT_ATOMS: atom_id res chain seq x y z
N MET A 1 1.86 -24.05 2.51
CA MET A 1 1.04 -22.88 2.14
C MET A 1 1.84 -22.01 1.19
N ARG A 2 1.35 -21.76 -0.02
CA ARG A 2 2.04 -20.88 -1.00
C ARG A 2 1.62 -19.43 -0.70
N LYS A 3 2.49 -18.46 -0.97
CA LYS A 3 2.17 -17.02 -0.78
C LYS A 3 2.46 -16.27 -2.06
N LEU A 4 1.54 -15.40 -2.47
CA LEU A 4 1.75 -14.42 -3.53
C LEU A 4 2.22 -13.10 -2.91
N PHE A 5 3.23 -12.49 -3.53
CA PHE A 5 3.77 -11.20 -3.13
C PHE A 5 3.60 -10.21 -4.28
N ASP A 6 2.72 -9.22 -4.08
CA ASP A 6 2.55 -8.10 -5.02
C ASP A 6 3.17 -6.84 -4.42
N ARG A 7 3.92 -6.09 -5.24
CA ARG A 7 4.53 -4.81 -4.81
C ARG A 7 4.19 -3.70 -5.79
N ILE A 8 3.63 -2.61 -5.27
CA ILE A 8 3.35 -1.38 -6.03
C ILE A 8 4.25 -0.27 -5.52
N PHE A 9 4.88 0.47 -6.42
CA PHE A 9 5.75 1.59 -6.10
C PHE A 9 5.07 2.93 -6.45
N PHE A 10 5.19 3.89 -5.55
CA PHE A 10 4.79 5.28 -5.76
C PHE A 10 6.02 6.16 -5.55
N GLU A 11 6.41 6.91 -6.58
CA GLU A 11 7.55 7.80 -6.53
C GLU A 11 7.09 9.26 -6.63
N PHE A 12 7.54 10.08 -5.70
CA PHE A 12 7.24 11.50 -5.67
C PHE A 12 8.53 12.32 -5.60
N PRO A 13 8.62 13.45 -6.31
CA PRO A 13 9.72 14.40 -6.12
C PRO A 13 9.71 14.96 -4.68
N SER A 14 10.87 14.95 -4.01
CA SER A 14 10.98 15.42 -2.61
C SER A 14 10.85 16.94 -2.46
N ASN A 15 10.97 17.69 -3.55
CA ASN A 15 10.86 19.14 -3.60
C ASN A 15 9.40 19.64 -3.73
N ILE A 16 8.43 18.76 -3.94
CA ILE A 16 7.02 19.11 -4.09
C ILE A 16 6.30 18.90 -2.76
N LYS A 17 5.74 19.96 -2.15
CA LYS A 17 4.94 19.82 -0.93
C LYS A 17 3.50 19.42 -1.27
N ILE A 18 3.22 18.12 -1.23
CA ILE A 18 1.87 17.54 -1.34
C ILE A 18 1.65 16.49 -0.25
N ASN A 19 0.38 16.12 -0.03
CA ASN A 19 0.05 15.00 0.84
C ASN A 19 0.21 13.67 0.07
N TYR A 20 1.44 13.15 0.03
CA TYR A 20 1.77 11.90 -0.67
C TYR A 20 0.89 10.73 -0.23
N TYR A 21 0.52 10.69 1.05
CA TYR A 21 -0.33 9.64 1.60
C TYR A 21 -1.73 9.64 0.98
N THR A 22 -2.33 10.82 0.83
CA THR A 22 -3.61 11.00 0.11
C THR A 22 -3.47 10.62 -1.36
N GLU A 23 -2.38 11.01 -2.02
CA GLU A 23 -2.15 10.67 -3.43
C GLU A 23 -2.00 9.15 -3.65
N ILE A 24 -1.35 8.44 -2.73
CA ILE A 24 -1.28 6.97 -2.77
C ILE A 24 -2.68 6.36 -2.66
N ILE A 25 -3.51 6.84 -1.74
CA ILE A 25 -4.89 6.36 -1.58
C ILE A 25 -5.69 6.58 -2.87
N ASN A 26 -5.60 7.78 -3.45
CA ASN A 26 -6.29 8.11 -4.71
C ASN A 26 -5.79 7.24 -5.88
N SER A 27 -4.48 7.03 -5.97
CA SER A 27 -3.87 6.18 -6.99
C SER A 27 -4.33 4.73 -6.88
N LEU A 28 -4.41 4.18 -5.66
CA LEU A 28 -4.95 2.83 -5.42
C LEU A 28 -6.43 2.73 -5.81
N LEU A 29 -7.24 3.75 -5.48
CA LEU A 29 -8.66 3.81 -5.86
C LEU A 29 -8.88 4.00 -7.37
N PHE A 30 -7.91 4.57 -8.08
CA PHE A 30 -7.91 4.66 -9.53
C PHE A 30 -7.51 3.33 -10.17
N ILE A 31 -6.36 2.77 -9.77
CA ILE A 31 -5.80 1.54 -10.35
C ILE A 31 -6.73 0.35 -10.12
N GLN A 32 -7.43 0.24 -8.98
CA GLN A 32 -8.41 -0.84 -8.74
C GLN A 32 -9.48 -0.96 -9.84
N LYS A 33 -9.78 0.12 -10.57
CA LYS A 33 -10.79 0.11 -11.64
C LYS A 33 -10.34 -0.67 -12.87
N PHE A 34 -9.03 -0.87 -12.99
CA PHE A 34 -8.38 -1.53 -14.12
C PHE A 34 -7.69 -2.83 -13.69
N ASN A 35 -7.76 -3.20 -12.42
CA ASN A 35 -6.97 -4.28 -11.86
C ASN A 35 -7.80 -5.58 -11.74
N GLU A 36 -7.34 -6.64 -12.41
CA GLU A 36 -7.81 -8.02 -12.23
C GLU A 36 -7.02 -8.77 -11.15
N SER A 37 -6.07 -8.10 -10.45
CA SER A 37 -5.26 -8.73 -9.41
C SER A 37 -6.12 -9.36 -8.30
N SER A 38 -5.64 -10.50 -7.81
CA SER A 38 -6.14 -11.16 -6.60
C SER A 38 -6.11 -10.27 -5.34
N VAL A 39 -5.34 -9.16 -5.38
CA VAL A 39 -5.27 -8.18 -4.30
C VAL A 39 -6.46 -7.24 -4.32
N ASN A 40 -7.23 -7.23 -3.23
CA ASN A 40 -8.32 -6.27 -3.02
C ASN A 40 -7.77 -4.88 -2.66
N LEU A 41 -7.27 -4.15 -3.67
CA LEU A 41 -6.76 -2.78 -3.52
C LEU A 41 -7.82 -1.82 -2.95
N SER A 42 -9.11 -2.06 -3.22
CA SER A 42 -10.22 -1.29 -2.65
C SER A 42 -10.20 -1.33 -1.12
N LYS A 43 -10.04 -2.54 -0.58
CA LYS A 43 -10.01 -2.78 0.85
C LYS A 43 -8.78 -2.13 1.48
N ILE A 44 -7.60 -2.29 0.86
CA ILE A 44 -6.37 -1.63 1.33
C ILE A 44 -6.54 -0.10 1.34
N ALA A 45 -7.03 0.50 0.25
CA ALA A 45 -7.25 1.95 0.17
C ALA A 45 -8.23 2.45 1.25
N LYS A 46 -9.31 1.71 1.53
CA LYS A 46 -10.24 2.04 2.62
C LYS A 46 -9.59 1.96 4.00
N MET A 47 -8.70 0.99 4.22
CA MET A 47 -7.95 0.87 5.48
C MET A 47 -6.96 2.04 5.64
N LEU A 48 -6.19 2.36 4.59
CA LEU A 48 -5.31 3.52 4.58
C LEU A 48 -6.08 4.81 4.90
N LYS A 49 -7.25 5.02 4.29
CA LYS A 49 -8.09 6.21 4.55
C LYS A 49 -8.57 6.32 6.01
N LYS A 50 -8.67 5.20 6.74
CA LYS A 50 -9.10 5.15 8.15
C LYS A 50 -7.94 5.24 9.14
N SER A 51 -6.70 5.25 8.67
CA SER A 51 -5.50 5.23 9.50
C SER A 51 -4.64 6.47 9.27
N ASN A 52 -3.95 6.94 10.32
CA ASN A 52 -2.91 7.95 10.12
C ASN A 52 -1.68 7.30 9.50
N GLU A 53 -1.02 8.00 8.57
CA GLU A 53 0.21 7.51 7.91
C GLU A 53 1.25 7.03 8.93
N ARG A 54 1.48 7.81 9.99
CA ARG A 54 2.47 7.50 11.05
C ARG A 54 2.18 6.19 11.78
N ASP A 55 0.91 5.81 11.88
CA ASP A 55 0.50 4.65 12.66
C ASP A 55 0.67 3.35 11.89
N ILE A 56 0.77 3.41 10.56
CA ILE A 56 0.82 2.22 9.70
C ILE A 56 2.12 2.09 8.90
N ILE A 57 2.88 3.17 8.74
CA ILE A 57 4.09 3.15 7.93
C ILE A 57 5.09 2.14 8.49
N ASN A 58 5.69 1.35 7.60
CA ASN A 58 6.60 0.26 7.92
C ASN A 58 6.04 -0.84 8.84
N LYS A 59 4.72 -0.92 9.03
CA LYS A 59 4.05 -1.98 9.81
C LYS A 59 3.27 -2.95 8.91
N ASN A 60 3.21 -4.21 9.33
CA ASN A 60 2.34 -5.21 8.71
C ASN A 60 0.92 -5.00 9.22
N ILE A 61 -0.01 -4.71 8.31
CA ILE A 61 -1.41 -4.47 8.61
C ILE A 61 -2.23 -5.64 8.07
N PRO A 62 -2.90 -6.44 8.92
CA PRO A 62 -3.66 -7.59 8.49
C PRO A 62 -4.85 -7.15 7.62
N ILE A 63 -5.00 -7.74 6.44
CA ILE A 63 -6.13 -7.49 5.54
C ILE A 63 -7.33 -8.30 6.02
N SER A 64 -7.12 -9.54 6.44
CA SER A 64 -8.15 -10.43 6.98
C SER A 64 -7.59 -11.21 8.16
N ASN A 65 -8.49 -11.72 9.00
CA ASN A 65 -8.15 -12.58 10.14
C ASN A 65 -8.20 -14.07 9.76
N ASN A 66 -8.08 -14.39 8.47
CA ASN A 66 -8.11 -15.78 8.03
C ASN A 66 -6.79 -16.49 8.37
N GLU A 67 -6.83 -17.81 8.36
CA GLU A 67 -5.68 -18.68 8.66
C GLU A 67 -4.50 -18.52 7.67
N PHE A 68 -4.75 -17.87 6.53
CA PHE A 68 -3.78 -17.65 5.47
C PHE A 68 -2.83 -16.47 5.75
N GLY A 69 -3.15 -15.62 6.72
CA GLY A 69 -2.28 -14.55 7.20
C GLY A 69 -2.05 -13.46 6.15
N GLU A 70 -3.12 -12.95 5.55
CA GLU A 70 -3.08 -11.86 4.57
C GLU A 70 -2.77 -10.51 5.24
N TYR A 71 -1.78 -9.79 4.72
CA TYR A 71 -1.44 -8.46 5.20
C TYR A 71 -0.89 -7.56 4.09
N PHE A 72 -0.91 -6.26 4.33
CA PHE A 72 -0.13 -5.31 3.55
C PHE A 72 0.87 -4.55 4.43
N ARG A 73 1.91 -4.01 3.81
CA ARG A 73 2.87 -3.11 4.44
C ARG A 73 3.10 -1.93 3.51
N LEU A 74 2.88 -0.73 4.01
CA LEU A 74 3.25 0.50 3.32
C LEU A 74 4.61 0.97 3.84
N GLU A 75 5.65 0.84 3.03
CA GLU A 75 6.99 1.29 3.35
C GLU A 75 7.23 2.69 2.81
N LYS A 76 7.98 3.52 3.54
CA LYS A 76 8.40 4.86 3.08
C LYS A 76 9.91 4.99 3.21
N ARG A 77 10.56 5.41 2.13
CA ARG A 77 11.98 5.75 2.11
C ARG A 77 12.23 7.04 1.34
N MET A 78 13.34 7.70 1.65
CA MET A 78 13.86 8.81 0.89
C MET A 78 15.06 8.31 0.07
N ASP A 79 15.08 8.65 -1.22
CA ASP A 79 16.17 8.34 -2.13
C ASP A 79 16.57 9.61 -2.89
N LYS A 80 17.69 10.21 -2.49
CA LYS A 80 18.20 11.50 -3.02
C LYS A 80 17.09 12.57 -3.05
N ASN A 81 16.52 12.79 -4.24
CA ASN A 81 15.50 13.81 -4.52
C ASN A 81 14.09 13.22 -4.67
N LYS A 82 13.87 12.00 -4.19
CA LYS A 82 12.60 11.29 -4.28
C LYS A 82 12.14 10.78 -2.92
N ILE A 83 10.84 10.80 -2.72
CA ILE A 83 10.16 10.05 -1.65
C ILE A 83 9.49 8.87 -2.34
N ILE A 84 9.84 7.66 -1.89
CA ILE A 84 9.34 6.41 -2.47
C ILE A 84 8.48 5.74 -1.42
N TYR A 85 7.24 5.44 -1.79
CA TYR A 85 6.38 4.53 -1.05
C TYR A 85 6.29 3.19 -1.77
N SER A 86 6.36 2.10 -1.01
CA SER A 86 6.19 0.75 -1.53
C SER A 86 5.05 0.08 -0.79
N LEU A 87 3.97 -0.28 -1.50
CA LEU A 87 2.91 -1.10 -0.96
C LEU A 87 3.24 -2.57 -1.27
N LEU A 88 3.67 -3.31 -0.25
CA LEU A 88 3.83 -4.75 -0.30
C LEU A 88 2.53 -5.40 0.16
N THR A 89 2.02 -6.37 -0.61
CA THR A 89 0.88 -7.18 -0.21
C THR A 89 1.29 -8.64 -0.17
N VAL A 90 0.85 -9.35 0.86
CA VAL A 90 1.04 -10.78 1.03
C VAL A 90 -0.32 -11.44 1.11
N ILE A 91 -0.58 -12.35 0.18
CA ILE A 91 -1.80 -13.16 0.12
C ILE A 91 -1.41 -14.63 0.29
N GLY A 92 -2.02 -15.32 1.24
CA GLY A 92 -1.87 -16.76 1.36
C GLY A 92 -2.80 -17.49 0.38
N LEU A 93 -2.25 -18.49 -0.31
CA LEU A 93 -2.94 -19.37 -1.26
C LEU A 93 -3.15 -20.76 -0.66
#